data_AF-A0A3S5JA73-F1
#
_entry.id   AF-A0A3S5JA73-F1
#
_cell.length_a   1.000
_cell.length_b   1.000
_cell.length_c   1.000
_cell.angle_alpha   90.00
_cell.angle_beta   90.00
_cell.angle_gamma   90.00
#
_symmetry.space_group_name_H-M   'P 1'
#
loop_
_entity.id
_entity.type
_entity.pdbx_description
1 polymer ?
#
loop_
_entity_poly.entity_id
_entity_poly.type
_entity_poly.pdbx_seq_one_letter_code
_entity_poly.pdbx_strand_id
1 'polypeptide(L)'
;MTDISQHYLGYIIDLEAFSMLFRPRESDTEVIQFERFDYTPGNAEQIYRTITQCAQTNDPAWSLTASLVFIYLLRTDQLMVMEMTDGIEHWFVKDNNTGEVFDFDDRSTEGPNKAGQETARPVNADRVTSMPSDASFDLLERLQSSARRYPVDERITLANHESSDFMAKKRGMDYLYQNGVFGKFKK
;
A
#
# COMPACT_ATOMS: atom_id res chain seq x y z
N MET A 1 -0.23 6.94 -25.06
CA MET A 1 -0.61 6.86 -23.64
C MET A 1 0.66 6.55 -22.89
N THR A 2 1.09 7.44 -22.02
CA THR A 2 2.23 7.18 -21.13
C THR A 2 1.74 6.16 -20.10
N ASP A 3 2.38 5.01 -20.03
CA ASP A 3 2.05 3.98 -19.03
C ASP A 3 2.37 4.54 -17.64
N ILE A 4 1.33 4.91 -16.89
CA ILE A 4 1.48 5.36 -15.51
C ILE A 4 1.65 4.10 -14.66
N SER A 5 2.89 3.65 -14.57
CA SER A 5 3.24 2.48 -13.77
C SER A 5 3.11 2.81 -12.28
N GLN A 6 2.28 2.05 -11.57
CA GLN A 6 2.09 2.15 -10.12
C GLN A 6 3.23 1.43 -9.38
N HIS A 7 4.44 1.97 -9.46
CA HIS A 7 5.65 1.31 -8.93
C HIS A 7 5.57 0.93 -7.45
N TYR A 8 4.76 1.63 -6.65
CA TYR A 8 4.52 1.30 -5.25
C TYR A 8 3.84 -0.07 -5.05
N LEU A 9 3.07 -0.57 -6.03
CA LEU A 9 2.51 -1.91 -6.00
C LEU A 9 3.56 -3.00 -6.27
N GLY A 10 4.68 -2.67 -6.92
CA GLY A 10 5.76 -3.63 -7.19
C GLY A 10 6.44 -4.17 -5.93
N TYR A 11 6.24 -3.50 -4.79
CA TYR A 11 6.74 -3.94 -3.48
C TYR A 11 5.80 -4.95 -2.79
N ILE A 12 4.65 -5.27 -3.39
CA ILE A 12 3.71 -6.24 -2.85
C ILE A 12 3.91 -7.60 -3.53
N ILE A 13 3.91 -8.65 -2.73
CA ILE A 13 3.83 -10.03 -3.21
C ILE A 13 2.59 -10.66 -2.57
N ASP A 14 1.64 -11.04 -3.41
CA ASP A 14 0.46 -11.78 -2.98
C ASP A 14 0.76 -13.28 -2.90
N LEU A 15 0.39 -13.89 -1.77
CA LEU A 15 0.34 -15.32 -1.56
C LEU A 15 -1.13 -15.71 -1.23
N GLU A 16 -1.46 -16.99 -1.20
CA GLU A 16 -2.84 -17.44 -1.00
C GLU A 16 -3.40 -16.98 0.36
N ALA A 17 -2.60 -17.11 1.43
CA ALA A 17 -3.06 -16.84 2.79
C ALA A 17 -2.88 -15.38 3.23
N PHE A 18 -1.88 -14.68 2.69
CA PHE A 18 -1.51 -13.32 3.08
C PHE A 18 -0.74 -12.63 1.95
N SER A 19 -0.55 -11.32 2.07
CA SER A 19 0.34 -10.55 1.21
C SER A 19 1.56 -10.10 2.01
N MET A 20 2.65 -9.84 1.30
CA MET A 20 3.88 -9.28 1.87
C MET A 20 4.17 -7.94 1.22
N LEU A 21 4.53 -6.95 2.04
CA LEU A 21 5.14 -5.71 1.59
C LEU A 21 6.60 -5.73 2.03
N PHE A 22 7.52 -5.47 1.10
CA PHE A 22 8.95 -5.44 1.41
C PHE A 22 9.53 -4.03 1.25
N ARG A 23 10.39 -3.66 2.19
CA ARG A 23 11.14 -2.40 2.18
C ARG A 23 12.65 -2.72 2.22
N PRO A 24 13.37 -2.51 1.11
CA PRO A 24 14.83 -2.61 1.12
C PRO A 24 15.44 -1.59 2.09
N ARG A 25 16.42 -2.02 2.89
CA ARG A 25 17.32 -1.14 3.66
C ARG A 25 18.74 -1.24 3.08
N GLU A 26 19.71 -0.65 3.77
CA GLU A 26 21.10 -0.61 3.29
C GLU A 26 21.70 -2.01 3.13
N SER A 27 21.54 -2.87 4.13
CA SER A 27 22.17 -4.19 4.17
C SER A 27 21.18 -5.36 4.13
N ASP A 28 19.90 -5.11 4.37
CA ASP A 28 18.88 -6.14 4.56
C ASP A 28 17.52 -5.67 4.01
N THR A 29 16.47 -6.43 4.29
CA THR A 29 15.10 -6.07 3.94
C THR A 29 14.20 -6.15 5.16
N GLU A 30 13.31 -5.18 5.31
CA GLU A 30 12.21 -5.30 6.24
C GLU A 30 10.95 -5.78 5.51
N VAL A 31 10.26 -6.76 6.08
CA VAL A 31 9.05 -7.32 5.49
C VAL A 31 7.91 -7.23 6.50
N ILE A 32 6.72 -6.89 6.02
CA ILE A 32 5.48 -7.03 6.76
C ILE A 32 4.53 -7.97 6.01
N GLN A 33 4.06 -9.00 6.72
CA GLN A 33 2.97 -9.87 6.28
C GLN A 33 1.65 -9.28 6.78
N PHE A 34 0.64 -9.20 5.91
CA PHE A 34 -0.66 -8.62 6.21
C PHE A 34 -1.74 -9.18 5.26
N GLU A 35 -3.00 -8.95 5.54
CA GLU A 35 -4.11 -9.39 4.69
C GLU A 35 -4.57 -8.25 3.78
N ARG A 36 -4.79 -8.57 2.50
CA ARG A 36 -5.42 -7.63 1.55
C ARG A 36 -6.87 -8.02 1.32
N PHE A 37 -7.71 -7.01 1.18
CA PHE A 37 -9.14 -7.16 0.89
C PHE A 37 -9.38 -7.02 -0.61
N ASP A 38 -10.35 -7.75 -1.13
CA ASP A 38 -10.80 -7.55 -2.50
C ASP A 38 -11.43 -6.16 -2.64
N TYR A 39 -11.16 -5.49 -3.75
CA TYR A 39 -11.71 -4.16 -3.97
C TYR A 39 -13.22 -4.22 -4.22
N THR A 40 -13.95 -3.59 -3.30
CA THR A 40 -15.37 -3.25 -3.43
C THR A 40 -15.56 -1.86 -2.84
N PRO A 41 -16.57 -1.07 -3.28
CA PRO A 41 -16.85 0.23 -2.68
C PRO A 41 -17.05 0.16 -1.16
N GLY A 42 -17.69 -0.90 -0.65
CA GLY A 42 -17.88 -1.11 0.78
C GLY A 42 -16.57 -1.33 1.54
N ASN A 43 -15.67 -2.17 1.02
CA ASN A 43 -14.36 -2.40 1.64
C ASN A 43 -13.49 -1.14 1.58
N ALA A 44 -13.50 -0.43 0.45
CA ALA A 44 -12.79 0.83 0.27
C ALA A 44 -13.24 1.87 1.31
N GLU A 45 -14.54 2.10 1.43
CA GLU A 45 -15.09 3.04 2.41
C GLU A 45 -14.77 2.64 3.87
N GLN A 46 -14.84 1.35 4.19
CA GLN A 46 -14.52 0.86 5.53
C GLN A 46 -13.05 1.08 5.89
N ILE A 47 -12.13 0.73 4.98
CA ILE A 47 -10.69 0.92 5.19
C ILE A 47 -10.37 2.41 5.27
N TYR A 48 -10.94 3.21 4.37
CA TYR A 48 -10.79 4.67 4.36
C TYR A 48 -11.11 5.26 5.74
N ARG A 49 -12.30 4.96 6.28
CA ARG A 49 -12.71 5.43 7.63
C ARG A 49 -11.76 4.97 8.72
N THR A 50 -11.29 3.73 8.66
CA THR A 50 -10.38 3.16 9.68
C THR A 50 -9.04 3.87 9.67
N ILE A 51 -8.50 4.18 8.48
CA ILE A 51 -7.26 4.95 8.33
C ILE A 51 -7.44 6.38 8.85
N THR A 52 -8.54 7.06 8.51
CA THR A 52 -8.81 8.41 8.98
C THR A 52 -8.95 8.48 10.51
N GLN A 53 -9.49 7.45 11.16
CA GLN A 53 -9.52 7.35 12.62
C GLN A 53 -8.12 7.19 13.25
N CYS A 54 -7.15 6.72 12.48
CA CYS A 54 -5.75 6.58 12.90
C CYS A 54 -4.91 7.83 12.65
N ALA A 55 -5.53 8.92 12.14
CA ALA A 55 -4.85 10.10 11.64
C ALA A 55 -3.87 10.72 12.64
N GLN A 56 -2.71 11.08 12.10
CA GLN A 56 -1.65 11.77 12.84
C GLN A 56 -1.58 13.20 12.35
N THR A 57 -2.33 14.10 13.00
CA THR A 57 -2.55 15.49 12.54
C THR A 57 -1.27 16.33 12.39
N ASN A 58 -0.12 15.85 12.88
CA ASN A 58 1.14 16.58 12.89
C ASN A 58 2.22 15.97 11.96
N ASP A 59 1.93 14.86 11.27
CA ASP A 59 2.89 14.28 10.32
C ASP A 59 2.70 14.91 8.93
N PRO A 60 3.69 15.64 8.39
CA PRO A 60 3.60 16.23 7.05
C PRO A 60 3.56 15.19 5.93
N ALA A 61 3.96 13.93 6.20
CA ALA A 61 3.90 12.83 5.24
C ALA A 61 2.67 11.93 5.44
N TRP A 62 1.71 12.35 6.29
CA TRP A 62 0.53 11.56 6.63
C TRP A 62 -0.31 11.21 5.40
N SER A 63 -0.68 12.21 4.58
CA SER A 63 -1.52 11.98 3.40
C SER A 63 -0.92 10.97 2.43
N LEU A 64 0.40 11.03 2.21
CA LEU A 64 1.10 10.05 1.37
C LEU A 64 1.10 8.66 2.00
N THR A 65 1.47 8.56 3.29
CA THR A 65 1.52 7.28 4.01
C THR A 65 0.14 6.61 4.05
N ALA A 66 -0.90 7.36 4.39
CA ALA A 66 -2.28 6.90 4.42
C ALA A 66 -2.77 6.45 3.03
N SER A 67 -2.47 7.24 1.99
CA SER A 67 -2.81 6.89 0.60
C SER A 67 -2.14 5.60 0.13
N LEU A 68 -0.85 5.43 0.43
CA LEU A 68 -0.12 4.21 0.08
C LEU A 68 -0.68 3.00 0.84
N VAL A 69 -0.88 3.09 2.16
CA VAL A 69 -1.42 1.99 2.97
C VAL A 69 -2.84 1.62 2.54
N PHE A 70 -3.67 2.59 2.18
CA PHE A 70 -5.00 2.35 1.61
C PHE A 70 -4.93 1.47 0.36
N ILE A 71 -4.05 1.80 -0.57
CA ILE A 71 -3.82 1.00 -1.77
C ILE A 71 -3.23 -0.38 -1.42
N TYR A 72 -2.29 -0.44 -0.48
CA TYR A 72 -1.66 -1.70 -0.09
C TYR A 72 -2.70 -2.68 0.45
N LEU A 73 -3.70 -2.22 1.19
CA LEU A 73 -4.75 -3.05 1.78
C LEU A 73 -5.79 -3.56 0.77
N LEU A 74 -5.84 -3.03 -0.46
CA LEU A 74 -6.85 -3.36 -1.45
C LEU A 74 -6.24 -4.05 -2.67
N ARG A 75 -6.81 -5.19 -3.08
CA ARG A 75 -6.42 -5.90 -4.32
C ARG A 75 -7.07 -5.25 -5.53
N THR A 76 -6.43 -4.24 -6.08
CA THR A 76 -6.89 -3.52 -7.28
C THR A 76 -5.77 -2.71 -7.91
N ASP A 77 -5.86 -2.50 -9.23
CA ASP A 77 -5.07 -1.56 -10.03
C ASP A 77 -5.90 -0.30 -10.41
N GLN A 78 -7.16 -0.25 -10.02
CA GLN A 78 -8.10 0.83 -10.36
C GLN A 78 -7.85 2.10 -9.55
N LEU A 79 -7.29 1.94 -8.35
CA LEU A 79 -6.96 3.03 -7.45
C LEU A 79 -5.59 3.59 -7.80
N MET A 80 -5.47 4.92 -7.73
CA MET A 80 -4.24 5.62 -8.07
C MET A 80 -3.96 6.72 -7.05
N VAL A 81 -2.72 6.77 -6.55
CA VAL A 81 -2.26 7.90 -5.76
C VAL A 81 -2.13 9.13 -6.66
N MET A 82 -2.76 10.21 -6.23
CA MET A 82 -2.74 11.51 -6.87
C MET A 82 -1.92 12.47 -5.99
N GLU A 83 -1.13 13.31 -6.64
CA GLU A 83 -0.36 14.39 -6.05
C GLU A 83 -0.97 15.73 -6.45
N MET A 84 -1.19 16.59 -5.45
CA MET A 84 -1.57 17.98 -5.63
C MET A 84 -0.47 18.87 -5.05
N THR A 85 -0.08 19.89 -5.81
CA THR A 85 0.89 20.90 -5.36
C THR A 85 0.22 22.27 -5.41
N ASP A 86 -0.44 22.65 -4.31
CA ASP A 86 -1.07 23.97 -4.15
C ASP A 86 -0.38 24.76 -3.00
N GLY A 87 0.94 24.87 -3.10
CA GLY A 87 1.81 25.47 -2.07
C GLY A 87 2.16 24.54 -0.88
N ILE A 88 1.40 23.46 -0.69
CA ILE A 88 1.70 22.34 0.21
C ILE A 88 1.55 21.05 -0.61
N GLU A 89 2.50 20.13 -0.50
CA GLU A 89 2.39 18.81 -1.12
C GLU A 89 1.32 18.00 -0.38
N HIS A 90 0.36 17.48 -1.15
CA HIS A 90 -0.79 16.75 -0.62
C HIS A 90 -1.08 15.55 -1.51
N TRP A 91 -1.41 14.42 -0.88
CA TRP A 91 -1.69 13.18 -1.58
C TRP A 91 -3.06 12.61 -1.20
N PHE A 92 -3.73 12.06 -2.19
CA PHE A 92 -5.00 11.38 -2.02
C PHE A 92 -5.08 10.19 -2.98
N VAL A 93 -6.09 9.33 -2.81
CA VAL A 93 -6.33 8.22 -3.73
C VAL A 93 -7.56 8.50 -4.57
N LYS A 94 -7.48 8.23 -5.86
CA LYS A 94 -8.60 8.34 -6.80
C LYS A 94 -8.88 6.99 -7.45
N ASP A 95 -10.15 6.61 -7.52
CA ASP A 95 -10.61 5.54 -8.39
C ASP A 95 -10.68 6.05 -9.82
N ASN A 96 -9.90 5.45 -10.72
CA ASN A 96 -9.84 5.83 -12.13
C ASN A 96 -11.11 5.48 -12.93
N ASN A 97 -11.91 4.54 -12.45
CA ASN A 97 -13.13 4.11 -13.12
C ASN A 97 -14.33 4.98 -12.74
N THR A 98 -14.48 5.27 -11.44
CA THR A 98 -15.65 6.01 -10.93
C THR A 98 -15.37 7.50 -10.72
N GLY A 99 -14.09 7.87 -10.56
CA GLY A 99 -13.69 9.21 -10.16
C GLY A 99 -13.84 9.49 -8.66
N GLU A 100 -14.21 8.49 -7.85
CA GLU A 100 -14.29 8.62 -6.38
C GLU A 100 -12.92 8.99 -5.79
N VAL A 101 -12.93 9.85 -4.76
CA VAL A 101 -11.73 10.39 -4.12
C VAL A 101 -11.73 10.03 -2.63
N PHE A 102 -10.62 9.48 -2.18
CA PHE A 102 -10.31 9.17 -0.79
C PHE A 102 -9.19 10.10 -0.32
N ASP A 103 -9.55 11.09 0.50
CA ASP A 103 -8.63 12.12 1.00
C ASP A 103 -8.42 11.95 2.52
N PHE A 104 -7.19 11.68 2.93
CA PHE A 104 -6.87 11.29 4.32
C PHE A 104 -6.47 12.47 5.21
N ASP A 105 -6.36 13.66 4.63
CA ASP A 105 -5.98 14.88 5.33
C ASP A 105 -7.25 15.72 5.59
N ASP A 106 -7.94 15.44 6.69
CA ASP A 106 -9.12 16.20 7.15
C ASP A 106 -8.69 17.51 7.82
N ARG A 107 -7.91 18.32 7.11
CA ARG A 107 -7.46 19.66 7.57
C ARG A 107 -8.32 20.79 7.01
N SER A 108 -9.25 20.54 6.08
CA SER A 108 -10.13 21.61 5.57
C SER A 108 -11.48 21.63 6.28
N THR A 109 -11.69 22.67 7.09
CA THR A 109 -13.03 23.10 7.52
C THR A 109 -13.96 23.47 6.36
N GLU A 110 -13.48 23.44 5.11
CA GLU A 110 -14.20 23.82 3.88
C GLU A 110 -14.51 22.63 2.95
N GLY A 111 -14.26 21.39 3.38
CA GLY A 111 -14.45 20.20 2.54
C GLY A 111 -13.36 20.04 1.48
N PRO A 112 -13.42 18.99 0.65
CA PRO A 112 -12.36 18.68 -0.31
C PRO A 112 -12.15 19.87 -1.26
N ASN A 113 -10.91 20.36 -1.40
CA ASN A 113 -10.55 21.40 -2.37
C ASN A 113 -10.69 20.83 -3.79
N LYS A 114 -11.92 20.84 -4.31
CA LYS A 114 -12.28 20.27 -5.62
C LYS A 114 -11.44 20.87 -6.76
N ALA A 115 -11.11 22.16 -6.68
CA ALA A 115 -10.31 22.83 -7.69
C ALA A 115 -8.87 22.29 -7.73
N GLY A 116 -8.28 22.03 -6.56
CA GLY A 116 -6.97 21.39 -6.48
C GLY A 116 -6.96 19.95 -7.00
N GLN A 117 -8.02 19.18 -6.70
CA GLN A 117 -8.18 17.79 -7.16
C GLN A 117 -8.29 17.65 -8.70
N GLU A 118 -8.85 18.64 -9.40
CA GLU A 118 -8.95 18.65 -10.86
C GLU A 118 -7.59 18.83 -11.56
N THR A 119 -6.65 19.49 -10.88
CA THR A 119 -5.29 19.73 -11.40
C THR A 119 -4.27 18.70 -10.91
N ALA A 120 -4.68 17.83 -9.99
CA ALA A 120 -3.85 16.80 -9.41
C ALA A 120 -3.33 15.84 -10.49
N ARG A 121 -2.10 15.37 -10.28
CA ARG A 121 -1.41 14.49 -11.23
C ARG A 121 -1.20 13.13 -10.59
N PRO A 122 -1.25 12.06 -11.37
CA PRO A 122 -0.93 10.75 -10.85
C PRO A 122 0.53 10.70 -10.40
N VAL A 123 0.77 10.05 -9.28
CA VAL A 123 2.13 9.83 -8.77
C VAL A 123 2.85 8.84 -9.70
N ASN A 124 3.94 9.31 -10.29
CA ASN A 124 4.82 8.51 -11.14
C ASN A 124 6.12 8.16 -10.40
N ALA A 125 6.84 7.15 -10.90
CA ALA A 125 8.09 6.61 -10.34
C ALA A 125 9.15 7.68 -9.98
N ASP A 126 9.20 8.76 -10.76
CA ASP A 126 10.22 9.80 -10.65
C ASP A 126 9.94 10.84 -9.56
N ARG A 127 8.72 10.89 -9.01
CA ARG A 127 8.28 11.99 -8.12
C ARG A 127 8.14 11.60 -6.66
N VAL A 128 7.75 10.36 -6.40
CA VAL A 128 7.65 9.82 -5.04
C VAL A 128 8.62 8.65 -4.95
N THR A 129 9.33 8.53 -3.82
CA THR A 129 10.01 7.28 -3.50
C THR A 129 8.95 6.20 -3.45
N SER A 130 8.79 5.44 -4.53
CA SER A 130 7.80 4.35 -4.61
C SER A 130 8.04 3.26 -3.57
N MET A 131 9.20 3.30 -2.91
CA MET A 131 9.57 2.45 -1.81
C MET A 131 8.69 2.70 -0.57
N PRO A 132 8.11 1.66 0.04
CA PRO A 132 7.35 1.77 1.28
C PRO A 132 8.16 2.42 2.40
N SER A 133 7.50 3.25 3.22
CA SER A 133 8.14 3.93 4.36
C SER A 133 8.00 3.13 5.66
N ASP A 134 8.74 3.54 6.70
CA ASP A 134 8.56 3.06 8.08
C ASP A 134 7.16 3.34 8.62
N ALA A 135 6.68 4.55 8.38
CA ALA A 135 5.32 4.95 8.73
C ALA A 135 4.25 4.09 8.05
N SER A 136 4.51 3.58 6.83
CA SER A 136 3.59 2.65 6.15
C SER A 136 3.48 1.31 6.90
N PHE A 137 4.61 0.80 7.38
CA PHE A 137 4.65 -0.45 8.16
C PHE A 137 3.97 -0.25 9.52
N ASP A 138 4.29 0.84 10.22
CA ASP A 138 3.66 1.19 11.51
C ASP A 138 2.13 1.30 11.38
N LEU A 139 1.65 1.96 10.32
CA LEU A 139 0.23 2.11 10.08
C LEU A 139 -0.44 0.76 9.76
N LEU A 140 0.19 -0.10 8.97
CA LEU A 140 -0.32 -1.45 8.71
C LEU A 140 -0.44 -2.29 9.99
N GLU A 141 0.55 -2.26 10.89
CA GLU A 141 0.48 -2.96 12.18
C GLU A 141 -0.64 -2.42 13.09
N ARG A 142 -0.91 -1.11 13.03
CA ARG A 142 -2.03 -0.49 13.75
C ARG A 142 -3.39 -0.92 13.20
N LEU A 143 -3.51 -1.04 11.87
CA LEU A 143 -4.78 -1.37 11.20
C LEU A 143 -5.09 -2.87 11.27
N GLN A 144 -4.07 -3.72 11.29
CA GLN A 144 -4.21 -5.17 11.29
C GLN A 144 -3.41 -5.80 12.43
N SER A 145 -4.11 -6.19 13.49
CA SER A 145 -3.49 -6.89 14.63
C SER A 145 -2.85 -8.25 14.28
N SER A 146 -3.25 -8.84 13.16
CA SER A 146 -2.64 -10.06 12.60
C SER A 146 -1.36 -9.78 11.81
N ALA A 147 -1.05 -8.53 11.46
CA ALA A 147 0.13 -8.20 10.69
C ALA A 147 1.41 -8.57 11.44
N ARG A 148 2.43 -9.02 10.71
CA ARG A 148 3.70 -9.47 11.28
C ARG A 148 4.86 -8.85 10.52
N ARG A 149 5.56 -7.95 11.20
CA ARG A 149 6.77 -7.29 10.72
C ARG A 149 8.03 -8.01 11.20
N TYR A 150 9.00 -8.21 10.32
CA TYR A 150 10.27 -8.86 10.65
C TYR A 150 11.38 -8.51 9.63
N PRO A 151 12.66 -8.53 10.05
CA PRO A 151 13.78 -8.37 9.15
C PRO A 151 14.09 -9.66 8.39
N VAL A 152 14.69 -9.50 7.22
CA VAL A 152 15.23 -10.55 6.36
C VAL A 152 16.64 -10.14 5.96
N ASP A 153 17.64 -10.96 6.28
CA ASP A 153 19.06 -10.65 6.03
C ASP A 153 19.39 -10.42 4.55
N GLU A 154 18.59 -10.99 3.65
CA GLU A 154 18.72 -10.77 2.20
C GLU A 154 18.22 -9.37 1.82
N ARG A 155 19.00 -8.63 1.03
CA ARG A 155 18.58 -7.35 0.46
C ARG A 155 17.78 -7.55 -0.83
N ILE A 156 16.47 -7.32 -0.73
CA ILE A 156 15.44 -7.55 -1.74
C ILE A 156 14.94 -6.19 -2.23
N THR A 157 14.91 -6.02 -3.55
CA THR A 157 14.55 -4.81 -4.29
C THR A 157 13.66 -5.17 -5.46
N LEU A 158 13.03 -4.17 -6.09
CA LEU A 158 12.28 -4.37 -7.34
C LEU A 158 13.12 -5.01 -8.46
N ALA A 159 14.45 -4.88 -8.43
CA ALA A 159 15.32 -5.46 -9.46
C ALA A 159 15.65 -6.95 -9.24
N ASN A 160 15.52 -7.47 -8.01
CA ASN A 160 15.99 -8.82 -7.67
C ASN A 160 14.98 -9.67 -6.88
N HIS A 161 13.77 -9.17 -6.58
CA HIS A 161 12.80 -9.92 -5.78
C HIS A 161 12.37 -11.25 -6.43
N GLU A 162 12.37 -11.34 -7.77
CA GLU A 162 12.08 -12.59 -8.48
C GLU A 162 13.18 -13.65 -8.32
N SER A 163 14.43 -13.23 -8.11
CA SER A 163 15.57 -14.12 -7.87
C SER A 163 15.89 -14.30 -6.38
N SER A 164 15.07 -13.76 -5.48
CA SER A 164 15.34 -13.82 -4.05
C SER A 164 15.11 -15.22 -3.48
N ASP A 165 16.08 -15.71 -2.69
CA ASP A 165 15.97 -17.00 -2.01
C ASP A 165 14.86 -16.99 -0.98
N PHE A 166 14.73 -15.88 -0.22
CA PHE A 166 13.64 -15.71 0.73
C PHE A 166 12.27 -15.74 0.04
N MET A 167 12.10 -14.99 -1.05
CA MET A 167 10.82 -14.95 -1.79
C MET A 167 10.50 -16.29 -2.44
N ALA A 168 11.50 -16.96 -3.02
CA ALA A 168 11.34 -18.31 -3.57
C ALA A 168 10.87 -19.32 -2.52
N LYS A 169 11.43 -19.29 -1.30
CA LYS A 169 10.99 -20.13 -0.19
C LYS A 169 9.54 -19.83 0.21
N LYS A 170 9.15 -18.57 0.29
CA LYS A 170 7.77 -18.17 0.62
C LYS A 170 6.76 -18.65 -0.42
N ARG A 171 7.05 -18.46 -1.71
CA ARG A 171 6.23 -18.99 -2.82
C ARG A 171 6.17 -20.51 -2.81
N GLY A 172 7.28 -21.19 -2.50
CA GLY A 172 7.33 -22.65 -2.36
C GLY A 172 6.43 -23.15 -1.22
N MET A 173 6.44 -22.48 -0.07
CA MET A 173 5.53 -22.80 1.04
C MET A 173 4.06 -22.57 0.65
N ASP A 174 3.77 -21.47 -0.04
CA ASP A 174 2.43 -21.16 -0.53
C ASP A 174 1.93 -22.22 -1.53
N TYR A 175 2.77 -22.65 -2.46
CA TYR A 175 2.46 -23.75 -3.38
C TYR A 175 2.13 -25.05 -2.64
N LEU A 176 2.90 -25.43 -1.62
CA LEU A 176 2.61 -26.62 -0.82
C LEU A 176 1.29 -26.50 -0.05
N TYR A 177 0.97 -25.29 0.44
CA TYR A 177 -0.29 -25.00 1.11
C TYR A 177 -1.49 -25.10 0.15
N GLN A 178 -1.41 -24.49 -1.04
CA GLN A 178 -2.42 -24.60 -2.11
C GLN A 178 -2.71 -26.05 -2.50
N ASN A 179 -1.67 -26.90 -2.51
CA ASN A 179 -1.81 -28.33 -2.82
C ASN A 179 -2.27 -29.20 -1.64
N GLY A 180 -2.63 -28.59 -0.50
CA GLY A 180 -3.19 -29.27 0.65
C GLY A 180 -2.19 -30.15 1.41
N VAL A 181 -0.87 -29.95 1.21
CA VAL A 181 0.19 -30.74 1.86
C VAL A 181 0.16 -30.58 3.39
N PHE A 182 -0.33 -29.44 3.88
CA PHE A 182 -0.47 -29.17 5.31
C PHE A 182 -1.86 -29.48 5.89
N GLY A 183 -2.76 -30.08 5.09
CA GLY A 183 -4.17 -30.26 5.45
C GLY A 183 -4.99 -28.98 5.26
N LYS A 184 -6.27 -29.11 4.88
CA LYS A 184 -7.18 -27.97 4.76
C LYS A 184 -7.60 -27.51 6.16
N PHE A 185 -7.05 -26.41 6.63
CA PHE A 185 -7.61 -25.74 7.80
C PHE A 185 -8.98 -25.17 7.39
N LYS A 186 -10.05 -25.65 8.03
CA LYS A 186 -11.38 -25.05 7.85
C LYS A 186 -11.30 -23.63 8.43
N LYS A 187 -11.59 -22.63 7.59
CA LYS A 187 -11.91 -21.27 8.05
C LYS A 187 -13.19 -21.28 8.86
#